data_AF-A0A662MH78-F1
#
_entry.id   AF-A0A662MH78-F1
#
_cell.length_a   1.000
_cell.length_b   1.000
_cell.length_c   1.000
_cell.angle_alpha   90.00
_cell.angle_beta   90.00
_cell.angle_gamma   90.00
#
_symmetry.space_group_name_H-M   'P 1'
#
loop_
_entity.id
_entity.type
_entity.pdbx_description
1 polymer ?
#
loop_
_entity_poly.entity_id
_entity_poly.type
_entity_poly.pdbx_seq_one_letter_code
_entity_poly.pdbx_strand_id
1 'polypeptide(L)'
;MFPIDTQTACFHITHFFNILRAFTHLLRDLWRCGRLYYEGLTISVNANKCIGCGACVLKCPNDAIKVIDEAFIRRVIFDLERCDLCHGVPRCVSVCPENAISVTEGTMSRDTIVIELEIVPCSECGRPTGITKKEALKIIKTVGGGSKNPVFLCKECKIKRSLRGGRRI
;
A
#
# COMPACT_ATOMS: atom_id res chain seq x y z
N MET A 1 15.90 -26.82 -5.74
CA MET A 1 16.14 -25.46 -5.20
C MET A 1 15.14 -24.56 -5.90
N PHE A 2 14.07 -24.17 -5.20
CA PHE A 2 12.71 -23.89 -5.69
C PHE A 2 12.08 -25.06 -6.48
N PRO A 3 11.16 -25.86 -5.89
CA PRO A 3 10.27 -26.65 -6.72
C PRO A 3 9.16 -25.72 -7.19
N ILE A 4 9.26 -25.36 -8.46
CA ILE A 4 8.11 -25.11 -9.32
C ILE A 4 7.28 -26.41 -9.20
N ASP A 5 6.17 -26.41 -8.47
CA ASP A 5 5.03 -27.35 -8.59
C ASP A 5 4.07 -27.22 -7.40
N THR A 6 3.39 -26.08 -7.29
CA THR A 6 2.14 -25.97 -6.50
C THR A 6 0.93 -25.59 -7.35
N GLN A 7 1.10 -25.47 -8.68
CA GLN A 7 -0.02 -25.35 -9.61
C GLN A 7 -0.74 -26.70 -9.84
N THR A 8 -0.11 -27.83 -9.54
CA THR A 8 -0.65 -29.17 -9.84
C THR A 8 -1.55 -29.76 -8.76
N ALA A 9 -1.64 -29.14 -7.58
CA ALA A 9 -2.57 -29.59 -6.54
C ALA A 9 -4.01 -29.05 -6.74
N CYS A 10 -4.25 -28.19 -7.73
CA CYS A 10 -5.55 -27.57 -8.00
C CYS A 10 -6.28 -28.13 -9.24
N PHE A 11 -5.62 -28.93 -10.10
CA PHE A 11 -6.16 -29.21 -11.44
C PHE A 11 -6.64 -30.64 -11.71
N HIS A 12 -6.47 -31.60 -10.78
CA HIS A 12 -6.73 -33.02 -11.09
C HIS A 12 -7.89 -33.69 -10.36
N ILE A 13 -8.98 -32.98 -10.04
CA ILE A 13 -10.26 -33.61 -9.66
C ILE A 13 -11.46 -32.93 -10.34
N THR A 14 -11.38 -32.69 -11.65
CA THR A 14 -12.54 -32.28 -12.47
C THR A 14 -12.93 -33.30 -13.54
N HIS A 15 -12.46 -34.55 -13.45
CA HIS A 15 -12.76 -35.57 -14.45
C HIS A 15 -13.53 -36.80 -13.95
N PHE A 16 -14.52 -36.65 -13.06
CA PHE A 16 -15.59 -37.65 -12.93
C PHE A 16 -16.84 -36.97 -12.35
N PHE A 17 -17.70 -36.48 -13.24
CA PHE A 17 -19.04 -36.03 -12.89
C PHE A 17 -19.89 -37.24 -12.50
N ASN A 18 -20.71 -37.05 -11.46
CA ASN A 18 -21.77 -37.91 -10.95
C ASN A 18 -21.25 -39.14 -10.17
N ILE A 19 -21.57 -39.27 -8.89
CA ILE A 19 -22.87 -39.78 -8.45
C ILE A 19 -23.09 -39.43 -6.96
N LEU A 20 -24.29 -38.95 -6.65
CA LEU A 20 -24.96 -38.94 -5.33
C LEU A 20 -24.34 -38.10 -4.18
N ARG A 21 -24.97 -36.94 -3.95
CA ARG A 21 -25.49 -36.53 -2.63
C ARG A 21 -24.50 -36.37 -1.46
N ALA A 22 -23.28 -35.89 -1.73
CA ALA A 22 -22.32 -35.46 -0.69
C ALA A 22 -21.74 -34.05 -0.93
N PHE A 23 -22.40 -33.23 -1.75
CA PHE A 23 -21.83 -32.01 -2.34
C PHE A 23 -21.93 -30.73 -1.48
N THR A 24 -22.53 -30.78 -0.28
CA THR A 24 -22.66 -29.61 0.62
C THR A 24 -21.54 -29.52 1.67
N HIS A 25 -20.72 -30.56 1.81
CA HIS A 25 -19.60 -30.59 2.76
C HIS A 25 -18.22 -30.36 2.10
N LEU A 26 -17.99 -30.80 0.86
CA LEU A 26 -16.66 -30.61 0.22
C LEU A 26 -16.38 -29.18 -0.28
N LEU A 27 -17.41 -28.38 -0.57
CA LEU A 27 -17.24 -26.93 -0.82
C LEU A 27 -16.91 -26.15 0.47
N ARG A 28 -17.14 -26.76 1.65
CA ARG A 28 -16.78 -26.20 2.95
C ARG A 28 -15.28 -26.41 3.27
N ASP A 29 -14.66 -27.43 2.67
CA ASP A 29 -13.25 -27.77 2.88
C ASP A 29 -12.29 -27.05 1.92
N LEU A 30 -12.75 -26.58 0.75
CA LEU A 30 -11.99 -25.66 -0.11
C LEU A 30 -11.72 -24.30 0.56
N TRP A 31 -12.58 -23.87 1.50
CA TRP A 31 -12.32 -22.70 2.35
C TRP A 31 -11.34 -22.97 3.50
N ARG A 32 -11.16 -24.23 3.93
CA ARG A 32 -10.22 -24.61 4.99
C ARG A 32 -8.76 -24.58 4.52
N CYS A 33 -8.49 -24.91 3.26
CA CYS A 33 -7.13 -24.81 2.70
C CYS A 33 -6.60 -23.37 2.63
N GLY A 34 -7.44 -22.38 2.33
CA GLY A 34 -7.02 -20.97 2.28
C GLY A 34 -6.64 -20.42 3.66
N ARG A 35 -7.33 -20.83 4.73
CA ARG A 35 -7.08 -20.33 6.09
C ARG A 35 -5.80 -20.91 6.72
N LEU A 36 -5.44 -22.15 6.37
CA LEU A 36 -4.22 -22.82 6.87
C LEU A 36 -2.94 -22.37 6.15
N TYR A 37 -3.05 -21.70 4.99
CA TYR A 37 -1.88 -21.29 4.19
C TYR A 37 -1.21 -19.98 4.67
N TYR A 38 -1.85 -19.21 5.56
CA TYR A 38 -1.34 -17.92 6.04
C TYR A 38 -0.92 -17.91 7.51
N GLU A 39 -0.96 -19.07 8.19
CA GLU A 39 -0.43 -19.20 9.54
C GLU A 39 1.10 -19.03 9.52
N GLY A 40 1.57 -17.81 9.77
CA GLY A 40 3.00 -17.46 9.78
C GLY A 40 3.45 -16.47 8.71
N LEU A 41 2.51 -15.79 8.04
CA LEU A 41 2.84 -14.69 7.11
C LEU A 41 2.51 -13.34 7.75
N THR A 42 3.31 -12.33 7.41
CA THR A 42 3.10 -10.93 7.84
C THR A 42 3.54 -9.94 6.76
N ILE A 43 3.16 -8.68 6.91
CA ILE A 43 3.63 -7.59 6.05
C ILE A 43 4.95 -7.05 6.58
N SER A 44 5.92 -6.92 5.68
CA SER A 44 7.17 -6.19 5.90
C SER A 44 7.18 -4.93 5.04
N VAL A 45 7.67 -3.81 5.60
CA VAL A 45 7.74 -2.52 4.90
C VAL A 45 9.16 -1.98 4.91
N ASN A 46 9.70 -1.74 3.72
CA ASN A 46 11.00 -1.12 3.53
C ASN A 46 10.88 0.40 3.66
N ALA A 47 11.29 0.94 4.80
CA ALA A 47 11.27 2.37 5.11
C ALA A 47 12.10 3.22 4.12
N ASN A 48 13.14 2.66 3.50
CA ASN A 48 13.96 3.38 2.52
C ASN A 48 13.20 3.62 1.22
N LYS A 49 12.41 2.64 0.77
CA LYS A 49 11.58 2.73 -0.44
C LYS A 49 10.27 3.46 -0.24
N CYS A 50 9.68 3.40 0.96
CA CYS A 50 8.41 4.07 1.24
C CYS A 50 8.54 5.59 1.04
N ILE A 51 7.71 6.16 0.16
CA ILE A 51 7.64 7.60 -0.11
C ILE A 51 6.46 8.28 0.61
N GLY A 52 5.62 7.52 1.32
CA GLY A 52 4.50 8.08 2.08
C GLY A 52 3.38 8.66 1.24
N CYS A 53 3.15 8.15 0.02
CA CYS A 53 2.09 8.61 -0.89
C CYS A 53 0.66 8.26 -0.43
N GLY A 54 0.50 7.37 0.55
CA GLY A 54 -0.80 7.00 1.13
C GLY A 54 -1.67 6.07 0.27
N ALA A 55 -1.19 5.58 -0.88
CA ALA A 55 -1.94 4.69 -1.76
C ALA A 55 -2.41 3.39 -1.06
N CYS A 56 -1.61 2.86 -0.13
CA CYS A 56 -1.94 1.67 0.64
C CYS A 56 -3.11 1.88 1.61
N VAL A 57 -3.26 3.07 2.21
CA VAL A 57 -4.37 3.41 3.10
C VAL A 57 -5.70 3.28 2.35
N LEU A 58 -5.78 3.87 1.16
CA LEU A 58 -6.99 3.85 0.33
C LEU A 58 -7.42 2.44 -0.13
N LYS A 59 -6.53 1.45 -0.04
CA LYS A 59 -6.78 0.08 -0.49
C LYS A 59 -6.91 -0.93 0.64
N CYS A 60 -6.68 -0.52 1.89
CA CYS A 60 -6.84 -1.40 3.04
C CYS A 60 -8.33 -1.45 3.45
N PRO A 61 -9.02 -2.59 3.32
CA PRO A 61 -10.44 -2.68 3.71
C PRO A 61 -10.64 -2.67 5.23
N ASN A 62 -9.59 -2.98 6.01
CA ASN A 62 -9.67 -3.16 7.46
C ASN A 62 -9.15 -1.94 8.26
N ASP A 63 -8.84 -0.83 7.57
CA ASP A 63 -8.23 0.37 8.17
C ASP A 63 -6.97 0.07 9.03
N ALA A 64 -6.23 -0.98 8.64
CA ALA A 64 -5.00 -1.39 9.29
C ALA A 64 -3.83 -0.44 9.00
N ILE A 65 -3.99 0.52 8.09
CA ILE A 65 -2.93 1.46 7.68
C ILE A 65 -3.45 2.88 7.87
N LYS A 66 -2.66 3.72 8.54
CA LYS A 66 -2.98 5.14 8.78
C LYS A 66 -1.85 6.04 8.30
N VAL A 67 -2.22 7.23 7.83
CA VAL A 67 -1.29 8.32 7.53
C VAL A 67 -1.67 9.50 8.40
N ILE A 68 -0.72 9.99 9.19
CA ILE A 68 -0.89 11.15 10.07
C ILE A 68 0.19 12.16 9.71
N ASP A 69 -0.23 13.37 9.37
CA ASP A 69 0.67 14.49 9.15
C ASP A 69 0.64 15.41 10.37
N GLU A 70 1.80 15.62 10.97
CA GLU A 70 1.97 16.52 12.11
C GLU A 70 3.16 17.44 11.85
N ALA A 71 2.91 18.75 11.82
CA ALA A 71 3.88 19.76 11.40
C ALA A 71 4.54 19.39 10.05
N PHE A 72 5.83 19.05 10.06
CA PHE A 72 6.60 18.67 8.87
C PHE A 72 6.95 17.19 8.83
N ILE A 73 6.27 16.35 9.61
CA ILE A 73 6.50 14.91 9.65
C ILE A 73 5.21 14.18 9.27
N ARG A 74 5.32 13.28 8.29
CA ARG A 74 4.30 12.29 7.93
C ARG A 74 4.65 10.96 8.58
N ARG A 75 3.71 10.38 9.31
CA ARG A 75 3.80 9.04 9.89
C ARG A 75 2.88 8.09 9.14
N VAL A 76 3.45 7.02 8.57
CA VAL A 76 2.70 5.91 7.98
C VAL A 76 2.74 4.77 8.99
N ILE A 77 1.58 4.40 9.51
CA ILE A 77 1.42 3.43 10.59
C ILE A 77 0.72 2.20 10.02
N PHE A 78 1.30 1.02 10.22
CA PHE A 78 0.71 -0.27 9.91
C PHE A 78 0.42 -0.99 11.22
N ASP A 79 -0.86 -1.13 11.54
CA ASP A 79 -1.39 -1.89 12.67
C ASP A 79 -1.59 -3.34 12.21
N LEU A 80 -0.59 -4.19 12.46
CA LEU A 80 -0.60 -5.57 11.99
C LEU A 80 -1.63 -6.44 12.74
N GLU A 81 -2.13 -6.00 13.91
CA GLU A 81 -3.22 -6.70 14.59
C GLU A 81 -4.53 -6.66 13.80
N ARG A 82 -4.72 -5.62 12.99
CA ARG A 82 -5.88 -5.45 12.11
C ARG A 82 -5.66 -5.99 10.69
N CYS A 83 -4.46 -6.49 10.41
CA CYS A 83 -4.11 -7.01 9.11
C CYS A 83 -4.50 -8.48 9.00
N ASP A 84 -5.41 -8.80 8.09
CA ASP A 84 -5.82 -10.17 7.74
C ASP A 84 -5.17 -10.66 6.43
N LEU A 85 -4.14 -9.95 5.96
CA LEU A 85 -3.47 -10.14 4.68
C LEU A 85 -4.42 -10.16 3.46
N CYS A 86 -5.61 -9.57 3.57
CA CYS A 86 -6.66 -9.62 2.54
C CYS A 86 -6.91 -11.06 2.04
N HIS A 87 -6.90 -12.03 2.96
CA HIS A 87 -7.05 -13.46 2.66
C HIS A 87 -6.02 -13.98 1.64
N GLY A 88 -4.81 -13.41 1.65
CA GLY A 88 -3.69 -13.86 0.84
C GLY A 88 -3.30 -13.02 -0.35
N VAL A 89 -4.12 -12.02 -0.70
CA VAL A 89 -3.83 -11.10 -1.80
C VAL A 89 -3.77 -9.68 -1.26
N PRO A 90 -2.71 -9.31 -0.52
CA PRO A 90 -2.62 -8.01 0.16
C PRO A 90 -2.57 -6.87 -0.84
N ARG A 91 -3.65 -6.08 -0.89
CA ARG A 91 -3.83 -4.97 -1.83
C ARG A 91 -2.80 -3.85 -1.64
N CYS A 92 -2.31 -3.69 -0.40
CA CYS A 92 -1.27 -2.72 -0.08
C CYS A 92 0.05 -3.01 -0.82
N VAL A 93 0.38 -4.30 -1.03
CA VAL A 93 1.55 -4.73 -1.82
C VAL A 93 1.34 -4.34 -3.28
N SER A 94 0.19 -4.70 -3.88
CA SER A 94 -0.07 -4.46 -5.31
C SER A 94 -0.17 -2.99 -5.69
N VAL A 95 -0.62 -2.12 -4.77
CA VAL A 95 -0.82 -0.70 -5.06
C VAL A 95 0.43 0.14 -4.81
N CYS A 96 1.47 -0.41 -4.16
CA CYS A 96 2.64 0.36 -3.79
C CYS A 96 3.48 0.70 -5.03
N PRO A 97 3.56 1.97 -5.48
CA PRO A 97 4.31 2.32 -6.69
C PRO A 97 5.82 2.11 -6.55
N GLU A 98 6.31 1.99 -5.32
CA GLU A 98 7.72 1.87 -4.98
C GLU A 98 8.12 0.44 -4.61
N ASN A 99 7.18 -0.52 -4.65
CA ASN A 99 7.39 -1.88 -4.17
C ASN A 99 8.04 -1.91 -2.78
N ALA A 100 7.57 -1.03 -1.90
CA ALA A 100 8.10 -0.86 -0.55
C ALA A 100 7.49 -1.85 0.44
N ILE A 101 6.42 -2.56 0.07
CA ILE A 101 5.66 -3.45 0.93
C ILE A 101 5.78 -4.86 0.35
N SER A 102 6.08 -5.86 1.19
CA SER A 102 6.19 -7.27 0.80
C SER A 102 5.57 -8.17 1.87
N VAL A 103 5.24 -9.41 1.48
CA VAL A 103 4.83 -10.46 2.44
C VAL A 103 6.07 -11.27 2.81
N THR A 104 6.25 -11.55 4.10
CA THR A 104 7.36 -12.35 4.62
C THR A 104 6.86 -13.36 5.64
N GLU A 105 7.65 -14.41 5.86
CA GLU A 105 7.45 -15.30 6.99
C GLU A 105 7.74 -14.55 8.30
N GLY A 106 6.91 -14.77 9.30
CA GLY A 106 7.06 -14.17 10.62
C GLY A 106 6.14 -14.84 11.63
N THR A 107 6.56 -14.87 12.89
CA THR A 107 5.62 -15.10 13.98
C THR A 107 4.54 -14.01 13.91
N MET A 108 3.29 -14.33 14.28
CA MET A 108 2.23 -13.34 14.44
C MET A 108 2.62 -12.36 15.57
N SER A 109 3.56 -11.47 15.29
CA SER A 109 3.91 -10.39 16.19
C SER A 109 2.83 -9.32 16.03
N ARG A 110 2.35 -8.83 17.17
CA ARG A 110 1.38 -7.73 17.27
C ARG A 110 2.05 -6.38 17.00
N ASP A 111 3.04 -6.38 16.11
CA ASP A 111 3.93 -5.25 15.94
C ASP A 111 3.23 -4.16 15.14
N THR A 112 3.46 -2.93 15.56
CA THR A 112 3.07 -1.75 14.77
C THR A 112 4.30 -1.26 14.02
N ILE A 113 4.21 -1.19 12.69
CA ILE A 113 5.28 -0.61 11.88
C ILE A 113 4.99 0.89 11.73
N VAL A 114 5.94 1.73 12.11
CA VAL A 114 5.84 3.19 11.96
C VAL A 114 6.97 3.69 11.05
N ILE A 115 6.61 4.41 9.99
CA ILE A 115 7.55 5.06 9.08
C ILE A 115 7.36 6.55 9.17
N GLU A 116 8.41 7.28 9.52
CA GLU A 116 8.42 8.74 9.58
C GLU A 116 9.11 9.32 8.35
N LEU A 117 8.50 10.35 7.77
CA LEU A 117 8.95 10.99 6.53
C LEU A 117 8.83 12.50 6.66
N GLU A 118 9.86 13.22 6.22
CA GLU A 118 9.83 14.69 6.23
C GLU A 118 8.95 15.23 5.10
N ILE A 119 8.17 16.27 5.40
CA ILE A 119 7.30 16.98 4.47
C ILE A 119 8.03 18.20 3.90
N VAL A 120 7.86 18.44 2.59
CA VAL A 120 8.42 19.62 1.93
C VAL A 120 7.64 20.88 2.37
N PRO A 121 8.33 21.96 2.79
CA PRO A 121 7.69 23.23 3.07
C PRO A 121 7.21 23.90 1.78
N CYS A 122 6.11 24.64 1.86
CA CYS A 122 5.56 25.40 0.74
C CYS A 122 6.52 26.49 0.31
N SER A 123 6.84 26.55 -0.98
CA SER A 123 7.80 27.53 -1.53
C SER A 123 7.35 28.99 -1.38
N GLU A 124 6.07 29.25 -1.09
CA GLU A 124 5.55 30.62 -0.95
C GLU A 124 5.34 31.08 0.50
N CYS A 125 4.95 30.17 1.41
CA CYS A 125 4.59 30.55 2.79
C CYS A 125 5.23 29.69 3.89
N GLY A 126 6.01 28.67 3.53
CA GLY A 126 6.69 27.77 4.48
C GLY A 126 5.81 26.68 5.09
N ARG A 127 4.47 26.77 5.03
CA ARG A 127 3.56 25.74 5.57
C ARG A 127 3.76 24.36 4.93
N PRO A 128 3.43 23.24 5.61
CA PRO A 128 3.58 21.90 5.04
C PRO A 128 2.72 21.72 3.78
N THR A 129 3.28 21.07 2.76
CA THR A 129 2.61 20.85 1.47
C THR A 129 1.77 19.58 1.42
N GLY A 130 1.97 18.65 2.36
CA GLY A 130 1.40 17.30 2.31
C GLY A 130 2.12 16.36 1.34
N ILE A 131 3.26 16.78 0.77
CA ILE A 131 4.14 15.96 -0.07
C ILE A 131 5.43 15.70 0.70
N THR A 132 5.86 14.44 0.80
CA THR A 132 7.12 14.11 1.49
C THR A 132 8.32 14.50 0.64
N LYS A 133 9.49 14.72 1.26
CA LYS A 133 10.74 14.97 0.52
C LYS A 133 11.06 13.82 -0.44
N LYS A 134 10.81 12.57 -0.04
CA LYS A 134 11.03 11.39 -0.91
C LYS A 134 10.08 11.39 -2.11
N GLU A 135 8.81 11.70 -1.90
CA GLU A 135 7.81 11.81 -2.98
C GLU A 135 8.14 12.97 -3.92
N ALA A 136 8.51 14.14 -3.39
CA ALA A 136 8.96 15.27 -4.18
C ALA A 136 10.17 14.94 -5.07
N LEU A 137 11.16 14.23 -4.53
CA LEU A 137 12.32 13.76 -5.31
C LEU A 137 11.92 12.81 -6.44
N LYS A 138 10.91 11.96 -6.24
CA LYS A 138 10.38 11.10 -7.30
C LYS A 138 9.69 11.93 -8.39
N ILE A 139 8.85 12.88 -8.00
CA ILE A 139 8.18 13.79 -8.93
C ILE A 139 9.22 14.56 -9.77
N ILE A 140 10.27 15.11 -9.14
CA ILE A 140 11.34 15.82 -9.85
C ILE A 140 12.02 14.90 -10.87
N LYS A 141 12.35 13.66 -10.50
CA LYS A 141 13.00 12.70 -11.40
C LYS A 141 12.11 12.27 -12.57
N THR A 142 10.81 12.08 -12.33
CA THR A 142 9.85 11.63 -13.35
C THR A 142 9.44 12.77 -14.30
N VAL A 143 9.30 13.99 -13.79
CA VAL A 143 8.85 15.16 -14.58
C VAL A 143 10.04 15.93 -15.19
N GLY A 144 11.25 15.76 -14.66
CA GLY A 144 12.46 16.53 -14.97
C GLY A 144 13.02 16.45 -16.39
N GLY A 145 12.28 15.90 -17.36
CA GLY A 145 12.63 15.93 -18.79
C GLY A 145 12.36 17.27 -19.49
N GLY A 146 11.97 18.33 -18.77
CA GLY A 146 11.68 19.65 -19.33
C GLY A 146 12.28 20.81 -18.52
N SER A 147 12.32 22.03 -19.09
CA SER A 147 13.05 23.20 -18.53
C SER A 147 12.46 23.83 -17.25
N LYS A 148 11.46 23.21 -16.62
CA LYS A 148 10.76 23.79 -15.45
C LYS A 148 10.87 22.87 -14.25
N ASN A 149 11.58 23.33 -13.23
CA ASN A 149 11.59 22.68 -11.91
C ASN A 149 10.20 22.78 -11.25
N PRO A 150 9.64 21.68 -10.73
CA PRO A 150 8.36 21.71 -10.06
C PRO A 150 8.43 22.53 -8.77
N VAL A 151 7.40 23.34 -8.53
CA VAL A 151 7.23 24.14 -7.30
C VAL A 151 6.17 23.46 -6.43
N PHE A 152 6.53 23.16 -5.18
CA PHE A 152 5.62 22.51 -4.22
C PHE A 152 4.88 23.56 -3.38
N LEU A 153 3.55 23.55 -3.45
CA LEU A 153 2.68 24.51 -2.78
C LEU A 153 1.69 23.81 -1.87
N CYS A 154 1.42 24.41 -0.71
CA CYS A 154 0.32 23.99 0.15
C CYS A 154 -1.04 24.28 -0.51
N LYS A 155 -2.11 23.65 0.01
CA LYS A 155 -3.49 23.80 -0.52
C LYS A 155 -3.89 25.27 -0.69
N GLU A 156 -3.61 26.12 0.30
CA GLU A 156 -3.97 27.53 0.25
C GLU A 156 -3.20 28.32 -0.81
N CYS A 157 -1.87 28.16 -0.88
CA CYS A 157 -1.06 28.84 -1.91
C CYS A 157 -1.42 28.36 -3.31
N LYS A 158 -1.74 27.07 -3.49
CA LYS A 158 -2.23 26.53 -4.77
C LYS A 158 -3.52 27.22 -5.21
N ILE A 159 -4.48 27.42 -4.30
CA ILE A 159 -5.72 28.16 -4.58
C ILE A 159 -5.42 29.63 -4.91
N LYS A 160 -4.63 30.32 -4.10
CA LYS A 160 -4.25 31.73 -4.32
C LYS A 160 -3.60 31.94 -5.69
N ARG A 161 -2.69 31.04 -6.08
CA ARG A 161 -2.01 31.10 -7.38
C ARG A 161 -2.98 30.87 -8.55
N SER A 162 -3.94 29.95 -8.40
CA SER A 162 -5.00 29.73 -9.40
C SER A 162 -5.88 30.96 -9.59
N LEU A 163 -6.21 31.68 -8.51
CA LEU A 163 -7.04 32.89 -8.59
C LEU A 163 -6.29 34.05 -9.27
N ARG A 164 -4.98 34.18 -9.06
CA ARG A 164 -4.15 35.20 -9.74
C ARG A 164 -4.00 34.95 -11.24
N GLY A 165 -3.98 33.69 -11.67
CA GLY A 165 -3.88 33.31 -13.09
C GLY A 165 -5.19 33.38 -13.88
N GLY A 166 -6.34 33.60 -13.21
CA GLY A 166 -7.68 33.48 -13.78
C GLY A 166 -8.36 34.77 -14.25
N ARG A 167 -7.71 35.95 -14.21
CA ARG A 167 -8.27 37.17 -14.81
C ARG A 167 -7.80 37.34 -16.25
N ARG A 168 -8.54 36.76 -17.18
CA ARG A 168 -8.82 37.38 -18.48
C ARG A 168 -10.33 37.59 -18.51
N ILE A 169 -10.75 38.80 -18.17
CA ILE A 169 -12.08 39.33 -18.53
C ILE A 169 -11.85 40.12 -19.81
#